data_AF-A0A9W8BF89-F1
#
_entry.id   AF-A0A9W8BF89-F1
#
_cell.length_a   1.000
_cell.length_b   1.000
_cell.length_c   1.000
_cell.angle_alpha   90.00
_cell.angle_beta   90.00
_cell.angle_gamma   90.00
#
_symmetry.space_group_name_H-M   'P 1'
#
loop_
_entity.id
_entity.type
_entity.pdbx_description
1 polymer ?
#
loop_
_entity_poly.entity_id
_entity_poly.type
_entity_poly.pdbx_seq_one_letter_code
_entity_poly.pdbx_strand_id
1 'polypeptide(L)'
;MASSNIGATSATYNDVTRTNIKALSPDISAQIAKAKFIAIDTEFTGLVLSNASRVFGINTAEWVTRSSDMRDKYKAMANVAKTHALVSMGLSTFSIRHTRPGSYNVNNFNFLLQAQNSHLINPSSMSFLAENGFDLVRQATKGIRYFSGPNPHPVEVKTHAINMEGGLIRNVFLDVVRARVPLIIHNGLFDLVYLYQSFFGPLPDTYDSFAHDLCEMFPGGIYDTKYIAEQLDPEAATYLAYLYHKNERIQKQREQRGEPALSIKLRDPLSYGSSVPK
;
A
#
# COMPACT_ATOMS: atom_id res chain seq x y z
N MET A 1 39.71 1.25 -18.90
CA MET A 1 38.78 0.30 -18.25
C MET A 1 37.47 1.02 -18.07
N ALA A 2 36.52 0.79 -18.98
CA ALA A 2 35.22 1.44 -18.95
C ALA A 2 34.32 0.68 -17.96
N SER A 3 33.94 1.34 -16.87
CA SER A 3 32.91 0.88 -15.95
C SER A 3 31.55 0.99 -16.64
N SER A 4 30.96 -0.15 -16.96
CA SER A 4 29.58 -0.25 -17.43
C SER A 4 28.63 0.06 -16.27
N ASN A 5 28.11 1.28 -16.24
CA ASN A 5 26.90 1.61 -15.49
C ASN A 5 25.75 0.78 -16.07
N ILE A 6 25.39 -0.32 -15.39
CA ILE A 6 24.14 -1.02 -15.61
C ILE A 6 23.05 -0.09 -15.07
N GLY A 7 22.43 0.67 -15.96
CA GLY A 7 21.29 1.52 -15.64
C GLY A 7 20.13 0.67 -15.13
N ALA A 8 19.95 0.61 -13.82
CA ALA A 8 18.65 0.31 -13.24
C ALA A 8 17.73 1.46 -13.64
N THR A 9 16.85 1.23 -14.61
CA THR A 9 15.73 2.14 -14.88
C THR A 9 14.91 2.25 -13.60
N SER A 10 15.08 3.36 -12.88
CA SER A 10 14.22 3.69 -11.73
C SER A 10 12.77 3.62 -12.21
N ALA A 11 11.96 2.78 -11.57
CA ALA A 11 10.58 2.57 -12.00
C ALA A 11 9.84 3.92 -11.97
N THR A 12 9.20 4.30 -13.08
CA THR A 12 8.41 5.52 -13.13
C THR A 12 7.11 5.32 -12.34
N TYR A 13 6.75 6.31 -11.54
CA TYR A 13 5.51 6.32 -10.77
C TYR A 13 4.94 7.74 -10.65
N ASN A 14 3.64 7.80 -10.39
CA ASN A 14 2.92 9.00 -10.04
C ASN A 14 3.16 9.30 -8.57
N ASP A 15 3.93 10.34 -8.29
CA ASP A 15 4.22 10.77 -6.93
C ASP A 15 3.10 11.70 -6.43
N VAL A 16 2.14 11.12 -5.69
CA VAL A 16 0.91 11.78 -5.26
C VAL A 16 1.07 12.32 -3.86
N THR A 17 0.83 13.62 -3.72
CA THR A 17 0.97 14.39 -2.48
C THR A 17 -0.24 15.29 -2.27
N ARG A 18 -0.31 15.98 -1.13
CA ARG A 18 -1.39 16.93 -0.86
C ARG A 18 -1.53 18.04 -1.91
N THR A 19 -0.46 18.36 -2.63
CA THR A 19 -0.48 19.46 -3.61
C THR A 19 -1.07 19.05 -4.96
N ASN A 20 -1.13 17.76 -5.27
CA ASN A 20 -1.57 17.28 -6.58
C ASN A 20 -2.71 16.24 -6.54
N ILE A 21 -3.04 15.66 -5.37
CA ILE A 21 -4.09 14.65 -5.26
C ILE A 21 -5.42 15.13 -5.85
N LYS A 22 -5.81 16.38 -5.63
CA LYS A 22 -7.05 16.94 -6.19
C LYS A 22 -7.07 16.91 -7.72
N ALA A 23 -5.96 17.28 -8.34
CA ALA A 23 -5.84 17.30 -9.79
C ALA A 23 -5.77 15.88 -10.39
N LEU A 24 -5.08 14.96 -9.70
CA LEU A 24 -4.84 13.59 -10.18
C LEU A 24 -6.00 12.62 -9.88
N SER A 25 -6.87 12.91 -8.91
CA SER A 25 -7.92 11.99 -8.46
C SER A 25 -8.82 11.44 -9.59
N PRO A 26 -9.30 12.26 -10.56
CA PRO A 26 -10.11 11.74 -11.66
C PRO A 26 -9.38 10.70 -12.51
N ASP A 27 -8.12 10.97 -12.86
CA ASP A 27 -7.30 10.07 -13.68
C ASP A 27 -6.91 8.80 -12.92
N ILE A 28 -6.59 8.91 -11.63
CA ILE A 28 -6.34 7.76 -10.74
C ILE A 28 -7.56 6.84 -10.73
N SER A 29 -8.75 7.40 -10.50
CA SER A 29 -10.01 6.65 -10.48
C SER A 29 -10.25 5.94 -11.82
N ALA A 30 -9.96 6.63 -12.94
CA ALA A 30 -10.08 6.05 -14.27
C ALA A 30 -9.07 4.91 -14.55
N GLN A 31 -7.85 4.96 -13.99
CA GLN A 31 -6.90 3.84 -14.10
C GLN A 31 -7.33 2.64 -13.26
N ILE A 32 -7.82 2.87 -12.04
CA ILE A 32 -8.35 1.82 -11.15
C ILE A 32 -9.53 1.11 -11.82
N ALA A 33 -10.48 1.86 -12.39
CA ALA A 33 -11.64 1.30 -13.08
C ALA A 33 -11.30 0.45 -14.31
N LYS A 34 -10.14 0.70 -14.96
CA LYS A 34 -9.65 -0.06 -16.12
C LYS A 34 -8.76 -1.25 -15.73
N ALA A 35 -8.43 -1.39 -14.44
CA ALA A 35 -7.54 -2.43 -13.98
C ALA A 35 -8.16 -3.81 -14.20
N LYS A 36 -7.34 -4.79 -14.59
CA LYS A 36 -7.65 -6.22 -14.59
C LYS A 36 -7.34 -6.86 -13.24
N PHE A 37 -6.34 -6.32 -12.55
CA PHE A 37 -6.00 -6.58 -11.15
C PHE A 37 -5.17 -5.40 -10.62
N ILE A 38 -5.05 -5.32 -9.30
CA ILE A 38 -4.40 -4.22 -8.59
C ILE A 38 -3.40 -4.80 -7.60
N ALA A 39 -2.22 -4.20 -7.45
CA ALA A 39 -1.27 -4.51 -6.38
C ALA A 39 -1.13 -3.35 -5.41
N ILE A 40 -1.06 -3.63 -4.11
CA ILE A 40 -0.87 -2.63 -3.05
C ILE A 40 0.26 -3.05 -2.11
N ASP A 41 1.00 -2.05 -1.65
CA ASP A 41 2.04 -2.16 -0.63
C ASP A 41 2.02 -0.89 0.23
N THR A 42 2.36 -0.97 1.51
CA THR A 42 2.25 0.18 2.42
C THR A 42 3.43 0.34 3.36
N GLU A 43 3.62 1.58 3.82
CA GLU A 43 4.63 1.94 4.82
C GLU A 43 3.95 2.54 6.05
N PHE A 44 4.38 2.15 7.24
CA PHE A 44 3.76 2.55 8.52
C PHE A 44 4.80 2.90 9.59
N THR A 45 4.39 3.67 10.60
CA THR A 45 5.26 4.09 11.71
C THR A 45 5.56 2.97 12.71
N GLY A 46 4.96 1.78 12.57
CA GLY A 46 5.23 0.66 13.47
C GLY A 46 4.61 -0.66 13.04
N LEU A 47 5.33 -1.77 13.34
CA LEU A 47 4.86 -3.15 13.14
C LEU A 47 4.56 -3.89 14.44
N VAL A 48 5.14 -3.42 15.55
CA VAL A 48 5.08 -4.10 16.85
C VAL A 48 5.16 -3.04 17.91
N LEU A 49 4.27 -3.00 18.89
CA LEU A 49 4.50 -2.14 20.04
C LEU A 49 5.37 -2.91 21.05
N SER A 50 6.67 -2.64 21.06
CA SER A 50 7.63 -3.21 22.03
C SER A 50 8.29 -2.10 22.83
N ASN A 51 8.54 -2.32 24.12
CA ASN A 51 9.21 -1.35 25.00
C ASN A 51 8.50 0.01 25.06
N ALA A 52 7.16 0.01 25.06
CA ALA A 52 6.41 1.25 25.24
C ALA A 52 6.81 1.94 26.56
N SER A 53 6.94 3.27 26.55
CA SER A 53 7.21 4.02 27.77
C SER A 53 6.15 3.69 28.81
N ARG A 54 6.58 3.39 30.04
CA ARG A 54 5.69 3.06 31.17
C ARG A 54 4.67 4.15 31.44
N VAL A 55 4.97 5.40 31.05
CA VAL A 55 4.07 6.57 31.18
C VAL A 55 2.78 6.40 30.37
N PHE A 56 2.80 5.68 29.24
CA PHE A 56 1.61 5.48 28.42
C PHE A 56 0.64 4.43 28.99
N GLY A 57 1.06 3.64 29.99
CA GLY A 57 0.22 2.60 30.59
C GLY A 57 -0.21 1.49 29.64
N ILE A 58 0.50 1.30 28.52
CA ILE A 58 0.15 0.29 27.51
C ILE A 58 0.76 -1.06 27.89
N ASN A 59 -0.09 -2.07 28.07
CA ASN A 59 0.37 -3.44 28.28
C ASN A 59 0.79 -4.09 26.94
N THR A 60 2.07 -3.95 26.59
CA THR A 60 2.60 -4.50 25.33
C THR A 60 2.74 -6.02 25.32
N ALA A 61 2.67 -6.68 26.47
CA ALA A 61 2.80 -8.14 26.56
C ALA A 61 1.67 -8.88 25.82
N GLU A 62 0.53 -8.22 25.63
CA GLU A 62 -0.64 -8.76 24.94
C GLU A 62 -0.58 -8.57 23.41
N TRP A 63 0.36 -7.79 22.89
CA TRP A 63 0.38 -7.37 21.48
C TRP A 63 1.37 -8.20 20.67
N VAL A 64 1.13 -9.52 20.62
CA VAL A 64 2.00 -10.48 19.93
C VAL A 64 1.61 -10.62 18.45
N THR A 65 2.12 -9.74 17.59
CA THR A 65 1.85 -9.77 16.13
C THR A 65 2.47 -10.96 15.38
N ARG A 66 3.27 -11.77 16.08
CA ARG A 66 3.87 -13.01 15.59
C ARG A 66 3.23 -14.29 16.17
N SER A 67 2.07 -14.16 16.82
CA SER A 67 1.33 -15.34 17.32
C SER A 67 1.01 -16.30 16.17
N SER A 68 1.06 -17.61 16.46
CA SER A 68 0.56 -18.64 15.55
C SER A 68 -0.96 -18.71 15.52
N ASP A 69 -1.64 -18.25 16.58
CA ASP A 69 -3.10 -18.10 16.60
C ASP A 69 -3.50 -16.82 15.86
N MET A 70 -4.34 -16.97 14.83
CA MET A 70 -4.77 -15.86 13.98
C MET A 70 -5.63 -14.83 14.70
N ARG A 71 -6.41 -15.22 15.71
CA ARG A 71 -7.25 -14.29 16.48
C ARG A 71 -6.38 -13.39 17.36
N ASP A 72 -5.39 -13.97 18.03
CA ASP A 72 -4.44 -13.19 18.84
C ASP A 72 -3.54 -12.31 17.98
N LYS A 73 -3.05 -12.86 16.86
CA LYS A 73 -2.27 -12.11 15.86
C LYS A 73 -3.06 -10.91 15.34
N TYR A 74 -4.33 -11.11 14.96
CA TYR A 74 -5.20 -10.05 14.48
C TYR A 74 -5.42 -8.98 15.55
N LYS A 75 -5.76 -9.36 16.80
CA LYS A 75 -5.94 -8.40 17.90
C LYS A 75 -4.70 -7.51 18.09
N ALA A 76 -3.52 -8.12 18.08
CA ALA A 76 -2.26 -7.39 18.18
C ALA A 76 -2.04 -6.43 17.00
N MET A 77 -2.28 -6.88 15.77
CA MET A 77 -2.16 -6.06 14.56
C MET A 77 -3.16 -4.89 14.57
N ALA A 78 -4.40 -5.15 14.99
CA ALA A 78 -5.44 -4.13 15.11
C ALA A 78 -5.06 -3.05 16.11
N ASN A 79 -4.50 -3.43 17.27
CA ASN A 79 -4.02 -2.48 18.27
C ASN A 79 -2.84 -1.63 17.76
N VAL A 80 -1.90 -2.25 17.03
CA VAL A 80 -0.80 -1.52 16.39
C VAL A 80 -1.34 -0.52 15.35
N ALA A 81 -2.23 -0.93 14.45
CA ALA A 81 -2.81 -0.05 13.44
C ALA A 81 -3.69 1.07 14.02
N LYS A 82 -4.35 0.84 15.16
CA LYS A 82 -5.13 1.88 15.88
C LYS A 82 -4.24 2.93 16.54
N THR A 83 -2.97 2.61 16.84
CA THR A 83 -2.06 3.49 17.58
C THR A 83 -0.95 4.10 16.73
N HIS A 84 -0.65 3.55 15.56
CA HIS A 84 0.40 3.99 14.64
C HIS A 84 -0.21 4.52 13.34
N ALA A 85 0.61 5.14 12.49
CA ALA A 85 0.15 5.78 11.27
C ALA A 85 0.60 5.04 10.00
N LEU A 86 -0.27 5.03 8.99
CA LEU A 86 0.07 4.75 7.60
C LEU A 86 0.71 6.02 7.00
N VAL A 87 1.94 5.90 6.48
CA VAL A 87 2.74 7.05 5.98
C VAL A 87 2.97 7.01 4.47
N SER A 88 2.84 5.85 3.84
CA SER A 88 2.83 5.71 2.39
C SER A 88 1.91 4.59 1.95
N MET A 89 1.33 4.74 0.75
CA MET A 89 0.61 3.67 0.07
C MET A 89 1.08 3.61 -1.39
N GLY A 90 1.70 2.49 -1.76
CA GLY A 90 1.99 2.12 -3.14
C GLY A 90 0.78 1.44 -3.77
N LEU A 91 0.45 1.82 -5.01
CA LEU A 91 -0.65 1.25 -5.78
C LEU A 91 -0.21 1.05 -7.23
N SER A 92 -0.33 -0.17 -7.74
CA SER A 92 -0.09 -0.50 -9.14
C SER A 92 -1.37 -1.04 -9.77
N THR A 93 -1.80 -0.42 -10.86
CA THR A 93 -2.97 -0.88 -11.65
C THR A 93 -2.48 -1.58 -12.91
N PHE A 94 -3.02 -2.76 -13.23
CA PHE A 94 -2.62 -3.56 -14.39
C PHE A 94 -3.79 -3.66 -15.36
N SER A 95 -3.78 -2.91 -16.46
CA SER A 95 -4.83 -2.97 -17.49
C SER A 95 -4.38 -3.79 -18.70
N ILE A 96 -5.32 -4.44 -19.38
CA ILE A 96 -5.00 -5.24 -20.58
C ILE A 96 -4.42 -4.33 -21.66
N ARG A 97 -3.26 -4.71 -22.22
CA ARG A 97 -2.62 -3.97 -23.32
C ARG A 97 -2.94 -4.55 -24.68
N HIS A 98 -2.83 -5.87 -24.79
CA HIS A 98 -3.04 -6.63 -26.03
C HIS A 98 -3.97 -7.81 -25.74
N THR A 99 -4.59 -8.36 -26.77
CA THR A 99 -5.48 -9.53 -26.64
C THR A 99 -4.74 -10.79 -26.21
N ARG A 100 -3.41 -10.86 -26.41
CA ARG A 100 -2.58 -11.98 -25.96
C ARG A 100 -2.46 -12.00 -24.42
N PRO A 101 -2.48 -13.18 -23.78
CA PRO A 101 -2.27 -13.32 -22.34
C PRO A 101 -0.93 -12.70 -21.88
N GLY A 102 -0.90 -12.21 -20.65
CA GLY A 102 0.33 -11.71 -20.04
C GLY A 102 0.82 -10.35 -20.53
N SER A 103 -0.01 -9.57 -21.25
CA SER A 103 0.37 -8.23 -21.70
C SER A 103 -0.44 -7.12 -21.02
N TYR A 104 0.27 -6.25 -20.27
CA TYR A 104 -0.34 -5.24 -19.42
C TYR A 104 0.26 -3.84 -19.63
N ASN A 105 -0.59 -2.82 -19.52
CA ASN A 105 -0.15 -1.47 -19.19
C ASN A 105 -0.21 -1.33 -17.67
N VAL A 106 0.83 -0.74 -17.09
CA VAL A 106 0.96 -0.58 -15.64
C VAL A 106 1.09 0.89 -15.29
N ASN A 107 0.21 1.36 -14.41
CA ASN A 107 0.33 2.67 -13.78
C ASN A 107 0.66 2.47 -12.31
N ASN A 108 1.82 3.00 -11.89
CA ASN A 108 2.26 3.02 -10.51
C ASN A 108 1.92 4.37 -9.88
N PHE A 109 1.46 4.35 -8.64
CA PHE A 109 1.18 5.51 -7.81
C PHE A 109 1.83 5.29 -6.45
N ASN A 110 2.48 6.34 -5.95
CA ASN A 110 2.93 6.41 -4.57
C ASN A 110 2.18 7.56 -3.90
N PHE A 111 1.35 7.25 -2.92
CA PHE A 111 0.63 8.25 -2.13
C PHE A 111 1.43 8.51 -0.86
N LEU A 112 1.98 9.72 -0.72
CA LEU A 112 2.62 10.16 0.51
C LEU A 112 1.55 10.63 1.49
N LEU A 113 1.49 10.07 2.70
CA LEU A 113 0.37 10.24 3.62
C LEU A 113 0.82 10.87 4.94
N GLN A 114 -0.06 11.66 5.56
CA GLN A 114 0.19 12.30 6.86
C GLN A 114 -1.04 12.17 7.78
N ALA A 115 -1.00 11.17 8.65
CA ALA A 115 -2.04 11.00 9.68
C ALA A 115 -2.11 12.23 10.59
N GLN A 116 -3.32 12.74 10.83
CA GLN A 116 -3.56 13.90 11.69
C GLN A 116 -3.95 13.51 13.12
N ASN A 117 -4.34 12.26 13.36
CA ASN A 117 -4.46 11.72 14.71
C ASN A 117 -3.07 11.69 15.36
N SER A 118 -2.98 12.05 16.64
CA SER A 118 -1.79 11.74 17.44
C SER A 118 -1.56 10.23 17.43
N HIS A 119 -0.34 9.82 17.11
CA HIS A 119 0.02 8.41 16.93
C HIS A 119 1.41 8.13 17.50
N LEU A 120 1.64 6.86 17.78
CA LEU A 120 2.90 6.32 18.20
C LEU A 120 3.80 6.06 16.99
N ILE A 121 5.10 6.08 17.29
CA ILE A 121 6.16 5.84 16.34
C ILE A 121 7.12 4.86 16.97
N ASN A 122 7.38 3.75 16.28
CA ASN A 122 8.43 2.83 16.67
C ASN A 122 9.77 3.34 16.15
N PRO A 123 10.76 3.57 17.04
CA PRO A 123 12.06 4.08 16.61
C PRO A 123 12.73 3.20 15.54
N SER A 124 12.67 1.87 15.69
CA SER A 124 13.26 0.93 14.72
C SER A 124 12.59 0.98 13.34
N SER A 125 11.27 1.11 13.29
CA SER A 125 10.53 1.28 12.03
C SER A 125 10.92 2.59 11.35
N MET A 126 11.09 3.68 12.10
CA MET A 126 11.54 4.96 11.53
C MET A 126 12.98 4.92 11.03
N SER A 127 13.88 4.33 11.80
CA SER A 127 15.27 4.13 11.37
C SER A 127 15.31 3.33 10.09
N PHE A 128 14.57 2.22 10.01
CA PHE A 128 14.49 1.40 8.81
C PHE A 128 13.96 2.19 7.61
N LEU A 129 12.87 2.94 7.76
CA LEU A 129 12.32 3.79 6.70
C LEU A 129 13.36 4.82 6.21
N ALA A 130 14.00 5.54 7.12
CA ALA A 130 15.00 6.55 6.79
C ALA A 130 16.23 5.94 6.09
N GLU A 131 16.72 4.80 6.58
CA GLU A 131 17.85 4.06 5.99
C GLU A 131 17.55 3.55 4.58
N ASN A 132 16.28 3.24 4.30
CA ASN A 132 15.81 2.82 2.97
C ASN A 132 15.35 4.00 2.09
N GLY A 133 15.64 5.24 2.48
CA GLY A 133 15.44 6.43 1.65
C GLY A 133 14.06 7.08 1.75
N PHE A 134 13.24 6.71 2.75
CA PHE A 134 11.97 7.39 3.01
C PHE A 134 12.23 8.81 3.55
N ASP A 135 11.74 9.82 2.83
CA ASP A 135 11.93 11.23 3.18
C ASP A 135 10.89 11.72 4.20
N LEU A 136 11.29 11.73 5.47
CA LEU A 136 10.46 12.17 6.60
C LEU A 136 10.10 13.66 6.56
N VAL A 137 11.00 14.51 6.05
CA VAL A 137 10.74 15.95 5.94
C VAL A 137 9.67 16.18 4.89
N ARG A 138 9.79 15.48 3.75
CA ARG A 138 8.79 15.52 2.70
C ARG A 138 7.46 14.94 3.17
N GLN A 139 7.46 13.84 3.92
CA GLN A 139 6.23 13.27 4.50
C GLN A 139 5.52 14.29 5.41
N ALA A 140 6.25 14.94 6.31
CA ALA A 140 5.69 15.91 7.25
C ALA A 140 5.15 17.19 6.59
N THR A 141 5.70 17.57 5.43
CA THR A 141 5.37 18.83 4.74
C THR A 141 4.43 18.66 3.55
N LYS A 142 4.48 17.53 2.86
CA LYS A 142 3.75 17.25 1.59
C LYS A 142 2.79 16.07 1.68
N GLY A 143 2.77 15.31 2.78
CA GLY A 143 1.84 14.19 2.93
C GLY A 143 0.37 14.62 2.83
N ILE A 144 -0.44 13.79 2.17
CA ILE A 144 -1.89 13.93 2.08
C ILE A 144 -2.46 13.78 3.49
N ARG A 145 -3.10 14.83 3.99
CA ARG A 145 -3.61 14.83 5.37
C ARG A 145 -4.87 14.00 5.45
N TYR A 146 -4.90 13.06 6.38
CA TYR A 146 -6.06 12.21 6.63
C TYR A 146 -6.24 11.92 8.13
N PHE A 147 -7.45 11.53 8.52
CA PHE A 147 -7.77 11.06 9.87
C PHE A 147 -8.20 9.59 9.80
N SER A 148 -7.57 8.75 10.63
CA SER A 148 -7.93 7.34 10.83
C SER A 148 -9.07 7.19 11.83
N GLY A 149 -9.79 6.06 11.78
CA GLY A 149 -10.72 5.63 12.83
C GLY A 149 -12.23 5.77 12.51
N PRO A 150 -13.11 5.50 13.51
CA PRO A 150 -14.55 5.19 13.38
C PRO A 150 -15.48 6.27 12.82
N ASN A 151 -14.97 7.25 12.09
CA ASN A 151 -15.76 8.38 11.64
C ASN A 151 -15.77 8.42 10.11
N PRO A 152 -16.84 7.89 9.46
CA PRO A 152 -17.06 8.10 8.03
C PRO A 152 -17.22 9.60 7.70
N HIS A 153 -17.58 10.38 8.72
CA HIS A 153 -17.51 11.84 8.72
C HIS A 153 -16.29 12.29 9.50
N PRO A 154 -15.30 12.86 8.82
CA PRO A 154 -14.13 13.44 9.47
C PRO A 154 -14.61 14.40 10.55
N VAL A 155 -14.01 14.32 11.75
CA VAL A 155 -14.29 15.24 12.87
C VAL A 155 -14.49 16.62 12.26
N GLU A 156 -15.61 17.30 12.52
CA GLU A 156 -15.92 18.60 11.91
C GLU A 156 -14.76 19.58 12.14
N VAL A 157 -13.79 19.55 11.22
CA VAL A 157 -12.63 20.43 11.30
C VAL A 157 -13.17 21.76 10.81
N LYS A 158 -12.97 22.82 11.60
CA LYS A 158 -13.45 24.19 11.35
C LYS A 158 -13.06 24.76 9.97
N THR A 159 -12.29 24.05 9.15
CA THR A 159 -11.95 24.40 7.76
C THR A 159 -12.17 23.20 6.81
N HIS A 160 -13.09 23.34 5.86
CA HIS A 160 -13.42 22.34 4.82
C HIS A 160 -12.19 21.84 4.03
N ALA A 161 -11.16 22.68 3.89
CA ALA A 161 -9.95 22.35 3.12
C ALA A 161 -9.08 21.25 3.76
N ILE A 162 -9.08 21.12 5.09
CA ILE A 162 -8.28 20.09 5.78
C ILE A 162 -8.84 18.69 5.50
N ASN A 163 -10.14 18.59 5.25
CA ASN A 163 -10.82 17.32 5.07
C ASN A 163 -10.93 16.85 3.60
N MET A 164 -10.82 17.76 2.63
CA MET A 164 -10.89 17.39 1.21
C MET A 164 -9.80 16.37 0.84
N GLU A 165 -8.56 16.59 1.30
CA GLU A 165 -7.43 15.69 1.07
C GLU A 165 -7.73 14.27 1.58
N GLY A 166 -8.21 14.15 2.82
CA GLY A 166 -8.60 12.89 3.44
C GLY A 166 -9.75 12.19 2.72
N GLY A 167 -10.74 12.96 2.25
CA GLY A 167 -11.84 12.45 1.43
C GLY A 167 -11.37 11.88 0.09
N LEU A 168 -10.42 12.54 -0.58
CA LEU A 168 -9.88 12.09 -1.86
C LEU A 168 -9.10 10.78 -1.73
N ILE A 169 -8.20 10.66 -0.75
CA ILE A 169 -7.44 9.41 -0.55
C ILE A 169 -8.35 8.25 -0.09
N ARG A 170 -9.37 8.54 0.73
CA ARG A 170 -10.41 7.55 1.06
C ARG A 170 -11.15 7.08 -0.19
N ASN A 171 -11.52 8.00 -1.09
CA ASN A 171 -12.16 7.63 -2.35
C ASN A 171 -11.26 6.76 -3.23
N VAL A 172 -9.95 7.03 -3.31
CA VAL A 172 -9.00 6.16 -4.01
C VAL A 172 -9.06 4.73 -3.48
N PHE A 173 -9.01 4.54 -2.16
CA PHE A 173 -9.12 3.20 -1.58
C PHE A 173 -10.50 2.56 -1.85
N LEU A 174 -11.58 3.32 -1.71
CA LEU A 174 -12.93 2.83 -2.02
C LEU A 174 -13.10 2.48 -3.51
N ASP A 175 -12.40 3.15 -4.41
CA ASP A 175 -12.41 2.82 -5.83
C ASP A 175 -11.68 1.51 -6.11
N VAL A 176 -10.60 1.19 -5.36
CA VAL A 176 -9.97 -0.14 -5.41
C VAL A 176 -10.97 -1.23 -5.00
N VAL A 177 -11.73 -1.00 -3.92
CA VAL A 177 -12.78 -1.93 -3.45
C VAL A 177 -13.88 -2.08 -4.50
N ARG A 178 -14.38 -0.96 -5.05
CA ARG A 178 -15.43 -0.93 -6.09
C ARG A 178 -15.01 -1.53 -7.42
N ALA A 179 -13.71 -1.57 -7.72
CA ALA A 179 -13.20 -2.19 -8.94
C ALA A 179 -13.51 -3.70 -8.98
N ARG A 180 -13.66 -4.36 -7.82
CA ARG A 180 -14.02 -5.80 -7.69
C ARG A 180 -13.09 -6.72 -8.51
N VAL A 181 -11.85 -6.29 -8.74
CA VAL A 181 -10.81 -7.08 -9.40
C VAL A 181 -9.88 -7.73 -8.37
N PRO A 182 -9.10 -8.75 -8.74
CA PRO A 182 -8.11 -9.34 -7.84
C PRO A 182 -7.18 -8.29 -7.23
N LEU A 183 -7.01 -8.37 -5.90
CA LEU A 183 -6.04 -7.58 -5.15
C LEU A 183 -4.80 -8.43 -4.87
N ILE A 184 -3.63 -7.93 -5.25
CA ILE A 184 -2.35 -8.59 -5.08
C ILE A 184 -1.58 -7.90 -3.96
N ILE A 185 -1.04 -8.69 -3.04
CA ILE A 185 -0.21 -8.23 -1.93
C ILE A 185 0.98 -9.18 -1.73
N HIS A 186 1.92 -8.81 -0.87
CA HIS A 186 3.03 -9.67 -0.49
C HIS A 186 3.20 -9.64 1.02
N ASN A 187 2.87 -10.74 1.71
CA ASN A 187 2.82 -10.79 3.18
C ASN A 187 1.90 -9.69 3.76
N GLY A 188 0.80 -9.37 3.07
CA GLY A 188 0.16 -8.07 3.18
C GLY A 188 -1.02 -7.99 4.15
N LEU A 189 -1.13 -8.94 5.07
CA LEU A 189 -2.21 -8.93 6.07
C LEU A 189 -2.18 -7.63 6.89
N PHE A 190 -0.98 -7.12 7.20
CA PHE A 190 -0.85 -5.88 7.97
C PHE A 190 -1.27 -4.65 7.18
N ASP A 191 -0.89 -4.60 5.90
CA ASP A 191 -1.33 -3.57 4.96
C ASP A 191 -2.85 -3.48 4.94
N LEU A 192 -3.55 -4.62 4.85
CA LEU A 192 -5.01 -4.66 4.89
C LEU A 192 -5.59 -4.11 6.20
N VAL A 193 -5.00 -4.44 7.35
CA VAL A 193 -5.43 -3.92 8.66
C VAL A 193 -5.22 -2.41 8.74
N TYR A 194 -4.09 -1.89 8.25
CA TYR A 194 -3.82 -0.45 8.20
C TYR A 194 -4.76 0.30 7.25
N LEU A 195 -4.97 -0.24 6.05
CA LEU A 195 -5.87 0.36 5.04
C LEU A 195 -7.30 0.40 5.54
N TYR A 196 -7.75 -0.68 6.19
CA TYR A 196 -9.08 -0.75 6.80
C TYR A 196 -9.25 0.34 7.87
N GLN A 197 -8.32 0.40 8.84
CA GLN A 197 -8.34 1.40 9.92
C GLN A 197 -8.21 2.84 9.43
N SER A 198 -7.46 3.06 8.35
CA SER A 198 -7.18 4.40 7.82
C SER A 198 -8.32 4.92 6.95
N PHE A 199 -8.88 4.08 6.08
CA PHE A 199 -9.75 4.54 4.99
C PHE A 199 -11.13 3.90 4.96
N PHE A 200 -11.35 2.73 5.54
CA PHE A 200 -12.66 2.08 5.51
C PHE A 200 -13.52 2.45 6.72
N GLY A 201 -13.08 2.11 7.92
CA GLY A 201 -13.88 2.26 9.13
C GLY A 201 -13.21 1.68 10.37
N PRO A 202 -13.95 1.57 11.49
CA PRO A 202 -13.41 0.95 12.69
C PRO A 202 -13.13 -0.52 12.46
N LEU A 203 -11.90 -0.96 12.75
CA LEU A 203 -11.52 -2.37 12.69
C LEU A 203 -12.47 -3.23 13.53
N PRO A 204 -12.98 -4.35 12.98
CA PRO A 204 -13.83 -5.27 13.72
C PRO A 204 -13.18 -5.83 14.99
N ASP A 205 -14.00 -6.24 15.95
CA ASP A 205 -13.50 -6.77 17.23
C ASP A 205 -12.95 -8.20 17.11
N THR A 206 -13.34 -8.93 16.05
CA THR A 206 -12.93 -10.32 15.81
C THR A 206 -12.26 -10.47 14.46
N TYR A 207 -11.33 -11.42 14.38
CA TYR A 207 -10.71 -11.81 13.12
C TYR A 207 -11.75 -12.33 12.11
N ASP A 208 -12.73 -13.10 12.58
CA ASP A 208 -13.74 -13.72 11.72
C ASP A 208 -14.62 -12.65 11.03
N SER A 209 -15.01 -11.59 11.75
CA SER A 209 -15.70 -10.42 11.16
C SER A 209 -14.81 -9.66 10.17
N PHE A 210 -13.54 -9.44 10.52
CA PHE A 210 -12.60 -8.78 9.60
C PHE A 210 -12.37 -9.58 8.32
N ALA A 211 -12.23 -10.90 8.42
CA ALA A 211 -12.09 -11.78 7.27
C ALA A 211 -13.34 -11.75 6.39
N HIS A 212 -14.54 -11.77 7.00
CA HIS A 212 -15.80 -11.62 6.29
C HIS A 212 -15.88 -10.29 5.52
N ASP A 213 -15.53 -9.17 6.17
CA ASP A 213 -15.52 -7.86 5.52
C ASP A 213 -14.54 -7.82 4.33
N LEU A 214 -13.35 -8.41 4.48
CA LEU A 214 -12.39 -8.50 3.38
C LEU A 214 -12.92 -9.33 2.20
N CYS A 215 -13.65 -10.43 2.45
CA CYS A 215 -14.29 -11.22 1.39
C CYS A 215 -15.35 -10.42 0.63
N GLU A 216 -16.16 -9.64 1.33
CA GLU A 216 -17.17 -8.76 0.73
C GLU A 216 -16.53 -7.59 -0.04
N MET A 217 -15.47 -7.00 0.50
CA MET A 217 -14.73 -5.89 -0.11
C MET A 217 -13.99 -6.32 -1.38
N PHE A 218 -13.41 -7.52 -1.40
CA PHE A 218 -12.55 -8.00 -2.49
C PHE A 218 -13.07 -9.32 -3.08
N PRO A 219 -14.23 -9.31 -3.76
CA PRO A 219 -14.85 -10.51 -4.34
C PRO A 219 -14.04 -11.09 -5.51
N GLY A 220 -13.13 -10.30 -6.10
CA GLY A 220 -12.15 -10.78 -7.07
C GLY A 220 -11.02 -11.61 -6.44
N GLY A 221 -10.98 -11.72 -5.11
CA GLY A 221 -9.97 -12.44 -4.35
C GLY A 221 -8.79 -11.57 -3.93
N ILE A 222 -8.18 -11.93 -2.81
CA ILE A 222 -6.92 -11.38 -2.32
C ILE A 222 -5.84 -12.44 -2.52
N TYR A 223 -4.80 -12.12 -3.28
CA TYR A 223 -3.71 -13.02 -3.63
C TYR A 223 -2.44 -12.54 -2.95
N ASP A 224 -2.03 -13.26 -1.90
CA ASP A 224 -0.75 -13.02 -1.24
C ASP A 224 0.35 -13.81 -1.94
N THR A 225 1.24 -13.09 -2.62
CA THR A 225 2.34 -13.68 -3.39
C THR A 225 3.35 -14.43 -2.53
N LYS A 226 3.51 -14.06 -1.25
CA LYS A 226 4.34 -14.81 -0.31
C LYS A 226 3.68 -16.14 0.03
N TYR A 227 2.38 -16.13 0.32
CA TYR A 227 1.63 -17.35 0.56
C TYR A 227 1.70 -18.31 -0.65
N ILE A 228 1.54 -17.77 -1.87
CA ILE A 228 1.68 -18.56 -3.10
C ILE A 228 3.07 -19.22 -3.16
N ALA A 229 4.14 -18.44 -2.96
CA ALA A 229 5.52 -18.91 -2.99
C ALA A 229 5.90 -19.87 -1.84
N GLU A 230 5.11 -19.93 -0.76
CA GLU A 230 5.37 -20.82 0.38
C GLU A 230 4.53 -22.10 0.30
N GLN A 231 3.28 -22.00 -0.16
CA GLN A 231 2.28 -23.07 0.00
C GLN A 231 1.82 -23.68 -1.31
N LEU A 232 1.83 -22.93 -2.41
CA LEU A 232 1.25 -23.37 -3.69
C LEU A 232 2.32 -23.68 -4.75
N ASP A 233 3.38 -22.87 -4.81
CA ASP A 233 4.55 -23.07 -5.66
C ASP A 233 5.82 -22.82 -4.82
N PRO A 234 6.25 -23.80 -4.01
CA PRO A 234 7.29 -23.60 -3.00
C PRO A 234 8.63 -23.12 -3.57
N GLU A 235 9.10 -21.99 -3.04
CA GLU A 235 10.33 -21.32 -3.43
C GLU A 235 11.45 -21.49 -2.41
N ALA A 236 12.70 -21.43 -2.86
CA ALA A 236 13.86 -21.53 -1.96
C ALA A 236 13.95 -20.34 -0.98
N ALA A 237 13.42 -19.19 -1.37
CA ALA A 237 13.25 -18.02 -0.51
C ALA A 237 12.03 -17.22 -0.96
N THR A 238 11.32 -16.61 0.00
CA THR A 238 10.01 -16.01 -0.25
C THR A 238 9.95 -14.51 0.05
N TYR A 239 11.10 -13.86 0.30
CA TYR A 239 11.14 -12.40 0.41
C TYR A 239 11.03 -11.75 -0.98
N LEU A 240 10.29 -10.63 -1.05
CA LEU A 240 9.86 -10.00 -2.29
C LEU A 240 11.00 -9.79 -3.30
N ALA A 241 12.14 -9.25 -2.87
CA ALA A 241 13.27 -8.99 -3.76
C ALA A 241 13.82 -10.26 -4.43
N TYR A 242 13.85 -11.39 -3.72
CA TYR A 242 14.28 -12.67 -4.29
C TYR A 242 13.31 -13.13 -5.38
N LEU A 243 12.01 -13.15 -5.05
CA LEU A 243 10.96 -13.57 -5.97
C LEU A 243 10.94 -12.67 -7.22
N TYR A 244 11.09 -11.37 -7.04
CA TYR A 244 11.16 -10.40 -8.13
C TYR A 244 12.33 -10.72 -9.08
N HIS A 245 13.57 -10.78 -8.56
CA HIS A 245 14.73 -11.02 -9.40
C HIS A 245 14.76 -12.42 -10.02
N LYS A 246 14.22 -13.44 -9.32
CA LYS A 246 14.03 -14.77 -9.90
C LYS A 246 13.08 -14.72 -11.10
N ASN A 247 11.91 -14.13 -10.93
CA ASN A 247 10.91 -14.03 -11.99
C ASN A 247 11.40 -13.16 -13.15
N GLU A 248 12.10 -12.06 -12.87
CA GLU A 248 12.72 -11.23 -13.90
C GLU A 248 13.68 -12.02 -14.79
N ARG A 249 14.54 -12.87 -14.20
CA ARG A 249 15.45 -13.75 -14.96
C ARG A 249 14.69 -14.77 -15.80
N ILE A 250 13.63 -15.38 -15.25
CA ILE A 250 12.80 -16.34 -15.98
C ILE A 250 12.14 -15.67 -17.19
N GLN A 251 11.57 -14.47 -17.03
CA GLN A 251 10.93 -13.76 -18.15
C GLN A 251 11.95 -13.42 -19.25
N LYS A 252 13.15 -12.93 -18.89
CA LYS A 252 14.22 -12.66 -19.86
C LYS A 252 14.63 -13.91 -20.64
N GLN A 253 14.72 -15.07 -19.98
CA GLN A 253 15.03 -16.34 -20.65
C GLN A 253 13.92 -16.78 -21.61
N ARG A 254 12.65 -16.62 -21.22
CA ARG A 254 11.51 -16.92 -22.09
C ARG A 254 11.51 -16.04 -23.34
N GLU A 255 11.78 -14.75 -23.21
CA GLU A 255 11.91 -13.82 -24.34
C GLU A 255 13.02 -14.26 -25.31
N GLN A 256 14.19 -14.65 -24.79
CA GLN A 256 15.31 -15.14 -25.61
C GLN A 256 15.00 -16.44 -26.36
N ARG A 257 14.14 -17.29 -25.79
CA ARG A 257 13.71 -18.56 -26.39
C ARG A 257 12.49 -18.44 -27.30
N GLY A 258 11.89 -17.26 -27.40
CA GLY A 258 10.62 -17.05 -28.12
C GLY A 258 9.41 -17.70 -27.45
N GLU A 259 9.51 -18.03 -26.15
CA GLU A 259 8.40 -18.59 -25.36
C GLU A 259 7.45 -17.47 -24.90
N PRO A 260 6.20 -17.77 -24.53
CA PRO A 260 5.27 -16.80 -23.95
C PRO A 260 5.84 -16.15 -22.67
N ALA A 261 6.18 -14.86 -22.76
CA ALA A 261 6.70 -14.05 -21.66
C ALA A 261 5.75 -12.89 -21.32
N LEU A 262 5.87 -12.40 -20.08
CA LEU A 262 5.13 -11.20 -19.65
C LEU A 262 5.59 -9.97 -20.43
N SER A 263 4.62 -9.19 -20.94
CA SER A 263 4.89 -7.98 -21.70
C SER A 263 4.27 -6.78 -20.98
N ILE A 264 5.11 -6.09 -20.21
CA ILE A 264 4.72 -4.97 -19.36
C ILE A 264 5.12 -3.66 -20.03
N LYS A 265 4.17 -2.72 -20.12
CA LYS A 265 4.47 -1.33 -20.47
C LYS A 265 4.17 -0.45 -19.25
N LEU A 266 5.22 0.06 -18.61
CA LEU A 266 5.06 1.12 -17.61
C LEU A 266 4.56 2.39 -18.31
N ARG A 267 3.53 3.00 -17.74
CA ARG A 267 3.00 4.29 -18.20
C ARG A 267 3.81 5.42 -17.60
N ASP A 268 3.95 6.50 -18.38
CA ASP A 268 4.52 7.74 -17.87
C ASP A 268 3.63 8.34 -16.77
N PRO A 269 4.20 9.12 -15.84
CA PRO A 269 3.43 9.86 -14.86
C PRO A 269 2.37 10.76 -15.54
N LEU A 270 1.20 10.82 -14.91
CA LEU A 270 0.08 11.64 -15.32
C LEU A 270 0.49 13.11 -15.28
N SER A 271 0.17 13.83 -16.36
CA SER A 271 0.37 15.26 -16.44
C SER A 271 -0.76 15.99 -15.73
N TYR A 272 -0.43 16.96 -14.88
CA TYR A 272 -1.41 17.83 -14.24
C TYR A 272 -0.91 19.27 -14.29
N GLY A 273 -1.82 20.21 -14.58
CA GLY A 273 -1.49 21.62 -14.69
C GLY A 273 -1.04 22.17 -13.34
N SER A 274 0.18 22.70 -13.27
CA SER A 274 0.67 23.49 -12.15
C SER A 274 0.03 24.88 -12.17
N SER A 275 -1.26 24.97 -11.86
CA SER A 275 -1.84 26.24 -11.45
C SER A 275 -1.43 26.51 -10.00
N VAL A 276 -0.16 26.85 -9.79
CA VAL A 276 0.29 27.49 -8.55
C VAL A 276 -0.01 28.98 -8.73
N PRO A 277 -0.96 29.59 -8.00
CA PRO A 277 -1.01 31.04 -7.92
C PRO A 277 0.31 31.49 -7.27
N LYS A 278 1.03 32.39 -7.95
CA LYS A 278 2.18 33.09 -7.39
C LYS A 278 1.82 33.80 -6.08
#